data_AF-A0A925XPQ0-F1
#
_entry.id   AF-A0A925XPQ0-F1
#
_cell.length_a   1.000
_cell.length_b   1.000
_cell.length_c   1.000
_cell.angle_alpha   90.00
_cell.angle_beta   90.00
_cell.angle_gamma   90.00
#
_symmetry.space_group_name_H-M   'P 1'
#
loop_
_entity.id
_entity.type
_entity.pdbx_description
1 polymer ?
#
loop_
_entity_poly.entity_id
_entity_poly.type
_entity_poly.pdbx_seq_one_letter_code
_entity_poly.pdbx_strand_id
1 'polypeptide(L)' 'MADVERTVAPSPMPPGQIVLVLQGGGALGAYQGGVYQALHEAGIEPDWVIGTSIGAINAALIVGNPRQ' A
#
# COMPACT_ATOMS: atom_id res chain seq x y z
N MET A 1 30.12 -8.28 8.80
CA MET A 1 29.10 -8.15 7.73
C MET A 1 28.31 -6.92 8.09
N ALA A 2 28.56 -5.79 7.42
CA ALA A 2 28.00 -4.50 7.83
C ALA A 2 26.51 -4.44 7.52
N ASP A 3 25.72 -4.10 8.54
CA ASP A 3 24.31 -3.73 8.43
C ASP A 3 24.17 -2.55 7.48
N VAL A 4 23.57 -2.81 6.31
CA VAL A 4 23.05 -1.75 5.42
C VAL A 4 21.68 -1.37 5.96
N GLU A 5 21.68 -0.65 7.08
CA GLU A 5 20.53 0.15 7.45
C GLU A 5 20.55 1.36 6.52
N ARG A 6 19.96 1.18 5.33
CA ARG A 6 19.71 2.29 4.42
C ARG A 6 18.56 3.08 5.01
N THR A 7 18.85 4.02 5.90
CA THR A 7 17.88 5.04 6.33
C THR A 7 17.50 5.83 5.08
N VAL A 8 16.41 5.41 4.43
CA VAL A 8 15.78 6.23 3.41
C VAL A 8 15.15 7.39 4.17
N ALA A 9 15.66 8.61 3.97
CA ALA A 9 14.96 9.78 4.44
C ALA A 9 13.53 9.72 3.87
N PRO A 10 12.48 10.01 4.66
CA PRO A 10 11.13 9.99 4.12
C PRO A 10 11.09 10.92 2.91
N SER A 11 10.74 10.38 1.74
CA SER A 11 10.47 11.20 0.57
C SER A 11 9.42 12.24 0.99
N PRO A 12 9.56 13.52 0.61
CA PRO A 12 8.50 14.49 0.88
C PRO A 12 7.17 13.89 0.40
N MET A 13 6.18 13.88 1.29
CA MET A 13 4.82 13.44 0.96
C MET A 13 4.43 14.09 -0.37
N PRO A 14 4.05 13.31 -1.40
CA PRO A 14 3.60 13.86 -2.66
C PRO A 14 2.54 14.95 -2.40
N PRO A 15 2.67 16.16 -2.97
CA PRO A 15 1.66 17.18 -2.77
C PRO A 15 0.34 16.72 -3.38
N GLY A 16 -0.69 16.52 -2.55
CA GLY A 16 -2.04 16.16 -2.97
C GLY A 16 -2.63 14.94 -2.25
N GLN A 17 -3.80 14.52 -2.72
CA GLN A 17 -4.50 13.32 -2.24
C GLN A 17 -3.85 12.07 -2.83
N ILE A 18 -3.52 11.09 -1.99
CA ILE A 18 -2.96 9.80 -2.42
C ILE A 18 -4.08 8.79 -2.57
N VAL A 19 -4.23 8.22 -3.76
CA VAL A 19 -5.26 7.23 -4.08
C VAL A 19 -4.60 5.92 -4.52
N LEU A 20 -4.83 4.85 -3.76
CA LEU A 20 -4.39 3.49 -4.12
C LEU A 20 -5.49 2.79 -4.92
N VAL A 21 -5.20 2.44 -6.19
CA VAL A 21 -6.14 1.76 -7.08
C VAL A 21 -5.71 0.32 -7.33
N LEU A 22 -6.50 -0.63 -6.83
CA LEU A 22 -6.26 -2.06 -6.93
C LEU A 22 -7.14 -2.67 -8.02
N GLN A 23 -6.53 -2.95 -9.17
CA GLN A 23 -7.23 -3.60 -10.28
C GLN A 23 -7.59 -5.06 -9.96
N GLY A 24 -8.51 -5.63 -10.73
CA GLY A 24 -8.79 -7.07 -10.71
C GLY A 24 -7.63 -7.90 -11.27
N GLY A 25 -7.76 -9.23 -11.31
CA GLY A 25 -6.69 -10.10 -11.85
C GLY A 25 -6.59 -11.50 -11.24
N GLY A 26 -7.60 -11.92 -10.45
CA GLY A 26 -7.61 -13.22 -9.81
C GLY A 26 -6.39 -13.42 -8.90
N ALA A 27 -5.60 -14.46 -9.17
CA ALA A 27 -4.43 -14.80 -8.36
C ALA A 27 -3.36 -13.69 -8.31
N LEU A 28 -3.29 -12.80 -9.31
CA LEU A 28 -2.35 -11.67 -9.31
C LEU A 28 -2.63 -10.66 -8.17
N GLY A 29 -3.81 -10.71 -7.56
CA GLY A 29 -4.13 -9.92 -6.37
C GLY A 29 -3.19 -10.17 -5.19
N ALA A 30 -2.50 -11.31 -5.12
CA ALA A 30 -1.53 -11.60 -4.06
C ALA A 30 -0.36 -10.58 -4.04
N TYR A 31 0.05 -10.05 -5.19
CA TYR A 31 1.13 -9.06 -5.27
C TYR A 31 0.73 -7.70 -4.66
N GLN A 32 -0.57 -7.40 -4.58
CA GLN A 32 -1.06 -6.13 -4.04
C GLN A 32 -0.77 -5.99 -2.54
N GLY A 33 -0.67 -7.11 -1.80
CA GLY A 33 -0.27 -7.09 -0.39
C GLY A 33 1.17 -6.57 -0.20
N GLY A 34 2.10 -6.98 -1.07
CA GLY A 34 3.47 -6.48 -1.04
C GLY A 34 3.57 -5.00 -1.42
N VAL A 35 2.73 -4.52 -2.33
CA VAL A 35 2.62 -3.08 -2.65
C VAL A 35 2.18 -2.30 -1.43
N TYR A 36 1.11 -2.75 -0.74
CA TYR A 36 0.63 -2.06 0.45
C TYR A 36 1.65 -2.07 1.59
N GLN A 37 2.34 -3.20 1.80
CA GLN A 37 3.42 -3.31 2.77
C GLN A 37 4.53 -2.28 2.50
N ALA A 38 5.00 -2.16 1.25
CA ALA A 38 6.04 -1.21 0.90
C ALA A 38 5.61 0.26 1.10
N LEU A 39 4.33 0.58 0.82
CA LEU A 39 3.76 1.91 1.11
C LEU A 39 3.76 2.20 2.62
N HIS A 40 3.31 1.24 3.42
CA HIS A 40 3.28 1.35 4.88
C HIS A 40 4.68 1.53 5.48
N GLU A 41 5.66 0.72 5.04
CA GLU A 41 7.07 0.85 5.45
C GLU A 41 7.68 2.19 5.03
N ALA A 42 7.20 2.79 3.94
CA ALA A 42 7.61 4.13 3.49
C ALA A 42 6.87 5.28 4.20
N GLY A 43 5.94 4.98 5.12
CA GLY A 43 5.10 5.99 5.79
C GLY A 43 4.09 6.67 4.85
N ILE A 44 3.74 6.02 3.73
CA ILE A 44 2.77 6.53 2.76
C ILE A 44 1.42 5.86 3.03
N GLU A 45 0.51 6.61 3.65
CA GLU A 45 -0.86 6.16 3.86
C GLU A 45 -1.77 6.71 2.75
N PRO A 46 -2.48 5.86 1.99
CA PRO A 46 -3.46 6.33 1.01
C PRO A 46 -4.66 6.96 1.70
N ASP A 47 -5.15 8.09 1.18
CA ASP A 47 -6.39 8.70 1.65
C ASP A 47 -7.62 7.94 1.15
N TRP A 48 -7.50 7.34 -0.04
CA TRP A 48 -8.53 6.52 -0.67
C TRP A 48 -7.94 5.22 -1.16
N VAL A 49 -8.70 4.14 -0.99
CA VAL A 49 -8.41 2.84 -1.61
C VAL A 49 -9.61 2.45 -2.46
N ILE A 50 -9.36 2.22 -3.74
CA ILE A 50 -10.37 1.83 -4.73
C ILE A 50 -10.00 0.45 -5.25
N GLY A 51 -10.97 -0.45 -5.35
CA GLY A 51 -10.70 -1.82 -5.80
C GLY A 51 -11.80 -2.41 -6.68
N THR A 52 -11.40 -3.28 -7.61
CA THR A 52 -12.32 -4.06 -8.46
C THR A 52 -12.02 -5.56 -8.34
N SER A 53 -13.04 -6.40 -8.19
CA SER A 53 -12.89 -7.87 -8.05
C SER A 53 -11.95 -8.25 -6.89
N ILE A 54 -10.87 -9.02 -7.11
CA ILE A 54 -9.88 -9.32 -6.05
C ILE A 54 -9.27 -8.05 -5.44
N GLY A 55 -9.12 -6.98 -6.24
CA GLY A 55 -8.66 -5.69 -5.75
C GLY A 55 -9.66 -5.05 -4.78
N ALA A 56 -10.98 -5.29 -4.95
CA ALA A 56 -11.99 -4.83 -4.01
C ALA A 56 -11.90 -5.57 -2.66
N ILE A 57 -11.64 -6.88 -2.71
CA ILE A 57 -11.42 -7.69 -1.51
C ILE A 57 -10.18 -7.19 -0.76
N ASN A 58 -9.06 -7.01 -1.45
CA ASN A 58 -7.83 -6.46 -0.86
C ASN A 58 -8.04 -5.05 -0.31
N ALA A 59 -8.74 -4.18 -1.05
CA ALA A 59 -9.06 -2.83 -0.58
C ALA A 59 -9.87 -2.87 0.73
N ALA A 60 -10.89 -3.73 0.80
CA ALA A 60 -11.70 -3.91 2.01
C ALA A 60 -10.88 -4.45 3.19
N LEU A 61 -9.94 -5.36 2.95
CA LEU A 61 -9.04 -5.86 4.00
C LEU A 61 -8.08 -4.78 4.49
N ILE A 62 -7.56 -3.96 3.59
CA ILE A 62 -6.68 -2.85 3.95
C ILE A 62 -7.40 -1.83 4.84
N VAL A 63 -8.58 -1.35 4.42
CA VAL A 63 -9.29 -0.25 5.12
C VAL A 63 -10.23 -0.73 6.23
N GLY A 64 -10.56 -2.02 6.27
CA GLY A 64 -11.54 -2.60 7.19
C GLY A 64 -11.02 -2.91 8.59
N ASN A 65 -9.75 -2.59 8.88
CA ASN A 65 -9.10 -2.87 10.15
C ASN A 65 -8.72 -1.57 10.89
N PRO A 66 -8.66 -1.59 12.23
CA PRO A 66 -8.08 -0.48 13.00
C PRO A 66 -6.64 -0.20 12.55
N ARG A 67 -6.25 1.07 12.58
CA ARG A 67 -4.88 1.49 12.27
C ARG A 67 -3.92 0.89 13.32
N GLN A 68 -2.80 0.35 12.84
CA GLN A 68 -1.69 -0.11 13.67
C GLN A 68 -0.65 0.99 13.83
#